data_AF-A0A328PV86-F1
#
_entry.id   AF-A0A328PV86-F1
#
_cell.length_a   1.000
_cell.length_b   1.000
_cell.length_c   1.000
_cell.angle_alpha   90.00
_cell.angle_beta   90.00
_cell.angle_gamma   90.00
#
_symmetry.space_group_name_H-M   'P 1'
#
loop_
_entity.id
_entity.type
_entity.pdbx_description
1 polymer ?
#
loop_
_entity_poly.entity_id
_entity_poly.type
_entity_poly.pdbx_seq_one_letter_code
_entity_poly.pdbx_strand_id
1 'polypeptide(L)' 'MLFSCSSLQLGIKKGGEDNLLKVTDSLLERLKEEKIYSLSLDRGYHSYTGTLAKVRERLIEGGIEI' A
#
# COMPACT_ATOMS: atom_id res chain seq x y z
N MET A 1 -13.24 9.94 -0.38
CA MET A 1 -11.92 9.36 -0.07
C MET A 1 -11.97 8.91 1.39
N LEU A 2 -11.82 7.62 1.68
CA LEU A 2 -11.99 7.06 3.03
C LEU A 2 -10.78 7.34 3.93
N PHE A 3 -9.56 7.19 3.41
CA PHE A 3 -8.30 7.62 4.04
C PHE A 3 -7.22 7.77 2.97
N SER A 4 -6.04 8.27 3.37
CA SER A 4 -4.87 8.42 2.50
C SER A 4 -3.60 8.00 3.22
N CYS A 5 -2.70 7.33 2.50
CA CYS A 5 -1.37 6.95 2.97
C CYS A 5 -0.35 7.32 1.89
N SER A 6 0.62 8.16 2.22
CA SER A 6 1.66 8.60 1.29
C SER A 6 3.01 8.73 1.97
N SER A 7 4.09 8.58 1.18
CA SER A 7 5.46 8.80 1.65
C SER A 7 5.66 10.20 2.23
N LEU A 8 4.98 11.22 1.67
CA LEU A 8 5.04 12.59 2.17
C LEU A 8 4.42 12.74 3.56
N GLN A 9 3.25 12.15 3.79
CA GLN A 9 2.61 12.15 5.11
C GLN A 9 3.46 11.44 6.17
N LEU A 10 4.17 10.39 5.78
CA LEU A 10 5.07 9.64 6.67
C LEU A 10 6.47 10.27 6.81
N GLY A 11 6.73 11.42 6.21
CA GLY A 11 8.03 12.10 6.28
C GLY A 11 9.17 11.36 5.55
N ILE A 12 8.85 10.45 4.64
CA ILE A 12 9.81 9.64 3.88
C ILE A 12 10.36 10.46 2.71
N LYS A 13 11.65 10.83 2.79
CA LYS A 13 12.31 11.73 1.83
C LYS A 13 12.95 11.04 0.63
N LYS A 14 13.28 9.75 0.74
CA LYS A 14 13.94 8.97 -0.33
C LYS A 14 13.10 7.75 -0.69
N GLY A 15 13.04 7.45 -1.98
CA GLY A 15 12.53 6.16 -2.45
C GLY A 15 13.43 5.01 -2.00
N GLY A 16 12.92 3.79 -2.05
CA GLY A 16 13.63 2.60 -1.62
C GLY A 16 12.66 1.52 -1.19
N GLU A 17 13.13 0.28 -1.17
CA GLU A 17 12.32 -0.88 -0.85
C GLU A 17 11.80 -0.84 0.59
N ASP A 18 12.67 -0.56 1.57
CA ASP A 18 12.28 -0.44 2.98
C ASP A 18 11.20 0.63 3.21
N ASN A 19 11.28 1.71 2.47
CA ASN A 19 10.33 2.81 2.59
C ASN A 19 9.00 2.51 1.89
N LEU A 20 9.03 1.74 0.80
CA LEU A 20 7.82 1.21 0.17
C LEU A 20 7.06 0.29 1.14
N LEU A 21 7.79 -0.59 1.84
CA LEU A 21 7.20 -1.47 2.83
C LEU A 21 6.57 -0.68 3.97
N LYS A 22 7.24 0.35 4.51
CA LYS A 22 6.67 1.23 5.55
C LYS A 22 5.36 1.89 5.13
N VAL A 23 5.29 2.40 3.90
CA VAL A 23 4.05 3.01 3.38
C VAL A 23 2.94 1.97 3.25
N THR A 24 3.29 0.77 2.77
CA THR A 24 2.33 -0.32 2.57
C THR A 24 1.84 -0.90 3.89
N ASP A 25 2.71 -1.03 4.88
CA ASP A 25 2.35 -1.49 6.23
C ASP A 25 1.46 -0.47 6.93
N SER A 26 1.73 0.84 6.77
CA SER A 26 0.85 1.89 7.28
C SER A 26 -0.53 1.84 6.63
N LEU A 27 -0.60 1.55 5.32
CA LEU A 27 -1.87 1.31 4.63
C LEU A 27 -2.61 0.08 5.18
N LEU A 28 -1.90 -1.01 5.44
CA LEU A 28 -2.47 -2.22 6.05
C LEU A 28 -3.04 -1.99 7.44
N GLU A 29 -2.34 -1.23 8.28
CA GLU A 29 -2.83 -0.86 9.61
C GLU A 29 -4.16 -0.12 9.52
N ARG A 30 -4.25 0.88 8.63
CA ARG A 30 -5.50 1.62 8.39
C ARG A 30 -6.62 0.74 7.87
N LEU A 31 -6.33 -0.16 6.93
CA LEU A 31 -7.32 -1.12 6.43
C LEU A 31 -7.88 -2.00 7.55
N LYS A 32 -7.02 -2.45 8.47
CA LYS A 32 -7.43 -3.24 9.64
C LYS A 32 -8.27 -2.44 10.63
N GLU A 33 -7.89 -1.21 10.92
CA GLU A 33 -8.66 -0.29 11.79
C GLU A 33 -10.07 -0.08 11.24
N GLU A 34 -10.19 0.13 9.93
CA GLU A 34 -11.46 0.35 9.22
C GLU A 34 -12.21 -0.95 8.90
N LYS A 35 -11.68 -2.12 9.29
CA LYS A 35 -12.24 -3.46 9.02
C LYS A 35 -12.50 -3.72 7.53
N ILE A 36 -11.59 -3.26 6.67
CA ILE A 36 -11.61 -3.50 5.23
C ILE A 36 -10.71 -4.69 4.93
N TYR A 37 -11.30 -5.72 4.32
CA TYR A 37 -10.61 -6.98 4.02
C TYR A 37 -10.50 -7.26 2.51
N SER A 38 -11.20 -6.50 1.67
CA SER A 38 -11.18 -6.63 0.22
C SER A 38 -11.06 -5.26 -0.45
N LEU A 39 -10.21 -5.13 -1.46
CA LEU A 39 -10.08 -3.90 -2.26
C LEU A 39 -9.73 -4.22 -3.71
N SER A 40 -9.96 -3.27 -4.61
CA SER A 40 -9.45 -3.36 -5.98
C SER A 40 -8.31 -2.36 -6.17
N LEU A 41 -7.20 -2.81 -6.76
CA LEU A 41 -6.05 -1.95 -7.04
C LEU A 41 -6.23 -1.19 -8.35
N ASP A 42 -6.32 0.13 -8.30
CA ASP A 42 -6.16 0.98 -9.48
C ASP A 42 -4.69 1.31 -9.71
N ARG A 43 -4.16 0.92 -10.87
CA ARG A 43 -2.77 1.20 -11.29
C ARG A 43 -2.59 2.52 -12.01
N GLY A 44 -3.67 3.20 -12.39
CA GLY A 44 -3.62 4.36 -13.28
C GLY A 44 -2.80 4.08 -14.56
N TYR A 45 -1.84 4.97 -14.85
CA TYR A 45 -0.95 4.86 -16.01
C TYR A 45 0.31 4.01 -15.77
N HIS A 46 0.42 3.32 -14.64
CA HIS A 46 1.59 2.51 -14.29
C HIS A 46 1.40 1.04 -14.69
N SER A 47 2.51 0.29 -14.78
CA SER A 47 2.47 -1.17 -14.97
C SER A 47 2.34 -1.89 -13.62
N TYR A 48 1.70 -3.07 -13.58
CA TYR A 48 1.65 -3.94 -12.39
C TYR A 48 2.99 -4.66 -12.10
N THR A 49 4.11 -4.05 -12.45
CA THR A 49 5.45 -4.61 -12.27
C THR A 49 6.24 -3.78 -11.27
N GLY A 50 7.29 -4.37 -10.67
CA GLY A 50 8.18 -3.65 -9.75
C GLY A 50 7.42 -3.20 -8.49
N THR A 51 7.37 -1.89 -8.24
CA THR A 51 6.78 -1.30 -7.02
C THR A 51 5.34 -1.74 -6.78
N LEU A 52 4.47 -1.69 -7.80
CA LEU A 52 3.06 -2.05 -7.64
C LEU A 52 2.86 -3.54 -7.38
N ALA A 53 3.71 -4.40 -7.95
CA ALA A 53 3.69 -5.84 -7.66
C ALA A 53 4.01 -6.10 -6.18
N LYS A 54 5.07 -5.47 -5.66
CA LYS A 54 5.48 -5.61 -4.26
C LYS A 54 4.40 -5.11 -3.28
N VAL A 55 3.75 -3.99 -3.60
CA VAL A 55 2.62 -3.48 -2.80
C VAL A 55 1.49 -4.50 -2.78
N ARG A 56 1.11 -5.04 -3.94
CA ARG A 56 0.06 -6.06 -4.05
C ARG A 56 0.40 -7.32 -3.25
N GLU A 57 1.60 -7.86 -3.42
CA GLU A 57 2.07 -9.05 -2.69
C GLU A 57 2.00 -8.82 -1.18
N ARG A 58 2.50 -7.67 -0.72
CA ARG A 58 2.47 -7.32 0.70
C ARG A 58 1.06 -7.15 1.26
N LEU A 59 0.13 -6.58 0.48
CA LEU A 59 -1.27 -6.46 0.89
C LEU A 59 -1.93 -7.83 1.03
N ILE A 60 -1.66 -8.75 0.09
CA ILE A 60 -2.15 -10.13 0.13
C ILE A 60 -1.59 -10.88 1.34
N GLU A 61 -0.29 -10.75 1.62
CA GLU A 61 0.33 -11.29 2.85
C GLU A 61 -0.32 -10.73 4.12
N GLY A 62 -0.75 -9.46 4.06
CA GLY A 62 -1.48 -8.77 5.14
C GLY A 62 -2.91 -9.25 5.34
N GLY A 63 -3.41 -10.19 4.51
CA GLY A 63 -4.75 -10.75 4.57
C GLY A 63 -5.80 -9.94 3.80
N ILE A 64 -5.38 -9.09 2.86
CA ILE A 64 -6.29 -8.33 2.00
C ILE A 64 -6.55 -9.10 0.71
N GLU A 65 -7.82 -9.30 0.39
CA GLU A 65 -8.27 -9.81 -0.90
C GLU A 65 -8.20 -8.71 -1.97
N ILE A 66 -7.52 -8.98 -3.08
CA ILE A 66 -7.26 -8.01 -4.18
C ILE A 66 -7.78 -8.52 -5.52
#